data_AF-A0A6V7L944-F1
#
_entry.id   AF-A0A6V7L944-F1
#
_cell.length_a   1.000
_cell.length_b   1.000
_cell.length_c   1.000
_cell.angle_alpha   90.00
_cell.angle_beta   90.00
_cell.angle_gamma   90.00
#
_symmetry.space_group_name_H-M   'P 1'
#
loop_
_entity.id
_entity.type
_entity.pdbx_description
1 polymer ?
#
loop_
_entity_poly.entity_id
_entity_poly.type
_entity_poly.pdbx_seq_one_letter_code
_entity_poly.pdbx_strand_id
1 'polypeptide(L)'
;EKESPDGNNVACILTLPPFQRQGYGKLLIAFSYELSRIEQTVGSPEKPLSDLGKLSYRSYWSWILLEILRDFRGTLSIKDL
;
A
#
# COMPACT_ATOMS: atom_id res chain seq x y z
N GLU A 1 -10.78 -8.56 -2.81
CA GLU A 1 -11.68 -9.72 -2.97
C GLU A 1 -11.72 -10.12 -4.45
N LYS A 2 -12.32 -11.26 -4.85
CA LYS A 2 -12.47 -11.56 -6.30
C LYS A 2 -13.29 -10.48 -7.00
N GLU A 3 -14.32 -9.99 -6.34
CA GLU A 3 -15.07 -8.81 -6.70
C GLU A 3 -15.15 -7.93 -5.45
N SER A 4 -14.69 -6.68 -5.53
CA SER A 4 -14.76 -5.73 -4.43
C SER A 4 -15.47 -4.46 -4.93
N PRO A 5 -16.73 -4.21 -4.54
CA PRO A 5 -17.48 -3.05 -5.03
C PRO A 5 -16.86 -1.72 -4.59
N ASP A 6 -16.13 -1.73 -3.48
CA ASP A 6 -15.42 -0.56 -2.93
C ASP A 6 -14.00 -0.40 -3.52
N GLY A 7 -13.56 -1.30 -4.40
CA GLY A 7 -12.21 -1.28 -4.97
C GLY A 7 -11.11 -1.60 -3.95
N ASN A 8 -11.40 -2.41 -2.94
CA ASN A 8 -10.39 -2.78 -1.94
C ASN A 8 -9.42 -3.81 -2.53
N ASN A 9 -8.14 -3.47 -2.57
CA ASN A 9 -7.09 -4.39 -3.05
C ASN A 9 -6.61 -5.36 -1.96
N VAL A 10 -6.90 -5.07 -0.69
CA VAL A 10 -6.58 -5.91 0.45
C VAL A 10 -7.80 -6.00 1.37
N ALA A 11 -8.27 -7.22 1.64
CA ALA A 11 -9.28 -7.50 2.66
C ALA A 11 -8.62 -7.67 4.05
N CYS A 12 -7.67 -8.60 4.16
CA CYS A 12 -6.89 -8.82 5.36
C CYS A 12 -5.40 -9.01 5.03
N ILE A 13 -4.53 -8.51 5.90
CA ILE A 13 -3.09 -8.65 5.80
C ILE A 13 -2.52 -9.02 7.17
N LEU A 14 -1.63 -10.00 7.20
CA LEU A 14 -1.03 -10.50 8.43
C LEU A 14 0.43 -10.85 8.19
N THR A 15 1.29 -10.40 9.10
CA THR A 15 2.59 -11.00 9.32
C THR A 15 2.54 -11.76 10.64
N LEU A 16 2.89 -13.05 10.62
CA LEU A 16 2.86 -13.88 11.82
C LEU A 16 3.71 -13.24 12.94
N PRO A 17 3.30 -13.32 14.21
CA PRO A 17 3.96 -12.66 15.33
C PRO A 17 5.50 -12.77 15.36
N PRO A 18 6.14 -13.93 15.16
CA PRO A 18 7.61 -14.03 15.23
C PRO A 18 8.34 -13.30 14.09
N PHE A 19 7.64 -12.93 13.02
CA PHE A 19 8.21 -12.27 11.84
C PHE A 19 7.81 -10.79 11.74
N GLN A 20 7.09 -10.25 12.72
CA GLN A 20 6.74 -8.84 12.73
C GLN A 20 7.98 -7.94 12.85
N ARG A 21 7.89 -6.71 12.31
CA ARG A 21 8.96 -5.70 12.31
C ARG A 21 10.26 -6.08 11.57
N GLN A 22 10.24 -7.14 10.76
CA GLN A 22 11.36 -7.56 9.89
C GLN A 22 11.21 -7.10 8.44
N GLY A 23 10.25 -6.21 8.14
CA GLY A 23 10.00 -5.68 6.80
C GLY A 23 8.96 -6.45 5.97
N TYR A 24 8.57 -7.66 6.37
CA TYR A 24 7.59 -8.47 5.62
C TYR A 24 6.23 -7.80 5.44
N GLY A 25 5.75 -7.07 6.45
CA GLY A 25 4.50 -6.29 6.31
C GLY A 25 4.59 -5.24 5.19
N LYS A 26 5.73 -4.54 5.08
CA LYS A 26 5.96 -3.56 4.01
C LYS A 26 6.04 -4.25 2.64
N LEU A 27 6.69 -5.41 2.57
CA LEU A 27 6.75 -6.23 1.34
C LEU A 27 5.35 -6.66 0.88
N LEU A 28 4.50 -7.15 1.79
CA LEU A 28 3.15 -7.58 1.47
C LEU A 28 2.27 -6.41 0.99
N ILE A 29 2.40 -5.23 1.62
CA ILE A 29 1.71 -4.02 1.17
C ILE A 29 2.18 -3.63 -0.23
N ALA A 30 3.49 -3.60 -0.47
CA ALA A 30 4.06 -3.30 -1.79
C ALA A 30 3.51 -4.24 -2.86
N PHE A 31 3.51 -5.54 -2.57
CA PHE A 31 2.99 -6.56 -3.48
C PHE A 31 1.50 -6.36 -3.81
N SER A 32 0.66 -5.95 -2.84
CA SER A 32 -0.75 -5.64 -3.13
C SER A 32 -0.93 -4.49 -4.12
N TYR A 33 -0.07 -3.46 -4.07
CA TYR A 33 -0.11 -2.34 -5.00
C TYR A 33 0.45 -2.71 -6.37
N GLU A 34 1.43 -3.62 -6.43
CA GLU A 34 1.93 -4.18 -7.69
C GLU A 34 0.83 -4.94 -8.45
N LEU A 35 -0.02 -5.69 -7.75
CA LEU A 35 -1.18 -6.32 -8.38
C LEU A 35 -2.16 -5.28 -8.93
N SER A 36 -2.52 -4.26 -8.14
CA SER A 36 -3.39 -3.17 -8.62
C SER A 36 -2.80 -2.45 -9.84
N ARG A 37 -1.47 -2.27 -9.89
CA ARG A 37 -0.77 -1.68 -11.04
C ARG A 37 -0.89 -2.53 -12.30
N ILE A 38 -0.76 -3.86 -12.17
CA ILE A 38 -0.94 -4.80 -13.28
C ILE A 38 -2.39 -4.78 -13.79
N GLU A 39 -3.35 -4.69 -12.88
CA GLU A 39 -4.78 -4.60 -13.19
C GLU A 39 -5.20 -3.22 -13.72
N GLN A 40 -4.29 -2.23 -13.70
CA GLN A 40 -4.57 -0.82 -14.01
C GLN A 40 -5.71 -0.22 -13.17
N THR A 41 -5.83 -0.65 -11.91
CA THR A 41 -6.82 -0.17 -10.95
C THR A 41 -6.15 0.57 -9.79
N VAL A 42 -6.88 1.51 -9.19
CA VAL A 42 -6.47 2.14 -7.93
C VAL A 42 -7.14 1.36 -6.80
N GLY A 43 -6.36 1.02 -5.76
CA GLY A 43 -6.84 0.24 -4.62
C GLY A 43 -6.45 0.83 -3.27
N SER A 44 -7.27 0.52 -2.27
CA SER A 44 -7.04 0.83 -0.85
C SER A 44 -7.24 -0.43 -0.02
N PRO A 45 -6.62 -0.55 1.18
CA PRO A 45 -7.05 -1.56 2.13
C PRO A 45 -8.50 -1.33 2.59
N GLU A 46 -9.19 -2.43 2.89
CA GLU A 46 -10.47 -2.44 3.56
C GLU A 46 -10.38 -1.77 4.95
N LYS A 47 -11.46 -1.11 5.37
CA LYS A 47 -11.56 -0.41 6.65
C LYS A 47 -12.56 -1.13 7.56
N PRO A 48 -12.35 -1.18 8.89
CA PRO A 48 -11.31 -0.49 9.64
C PRO A 48 -9.96 -1.23 9.63
N LEU A 49 -8.86 -0.48 9.57
CA LEU A 49 -7.51 -1.01 9.76
C LEU A 49 -7.20 -1.25 11.24
N SER A 50 -6.42 -2.29 11.52
CA SER A 50 -5.77 -2.48 12.83
C SER A 50 -4.74 -1.37 13.10
N ASP A 51 -4.39 -1.11 14.36
CA ASP A 51 -3.44 -0.04 14.69
C ASP A 51 -2.05 -0.27 14.08
N LEU A 52 -1.59 -1.54 14.07
CA LEU A 52 -0.36 -1.92 13.38
C LEU A 52 -0.49 -1.76 11.85
N GLY A 53 -1.66 -2.07 11.29
CA GLY A 53 -1.99 -1.84 9.88
C GLY A 53 -1.89 -0.36 9.53
N LYS A 54 -2.52 0.53 10.31
CA LYS A 54 -2.47 1.99 10.11
C LYS A 54 -1.03 2.51 10.07
N LEU A 55 -0.20 2.11 11.04
CA LEU A 55 1.21 2.51 11.08
C LEU A 55 1.99 2.00 9.87
N SER A 56 1.74 0.75 9.46
CA SER A 56 2.42 0.12 8.33
C SER A 56 2.06 0.77 6.99
N TYR A 57 0.77 1.02 6.72
CA TYR A 57 0.32 1.70 5.50
C TYR A 57 0.81 3.15 5.44
N ARG A 58 0.74 3.90 6.55
CA ARG A 58 1.28 5.27 6.61
C ARG A 58 2.77 5.29 6.31
N SER A 59 3.54 4.39 6.92
CA SER A 59 4.98 4.29 6.66
C SER A 59 5.28 3.91 5.22
N TYR A 60 4.50 3.01 4.61
CA TYR A 60 4.64 2.61 3.21
C TYR A 60 4.35 3.78 2.27
N TRP A 61 3.19 4.44 2.40
CA TRP A 61 2.82 5.56 1.53
C TRP A 61 3.81 6.71 1.65
N SER A 62 4.21 7.09 2.88
CA SER A 62 5.22 8.13 3.06
C SER A 62 6.54 7.79 2.38
N TRP A 63 6.99 6.53 2.46
CA TRP A 63 8.21 6.09 1.78
C TRP A 63 8.11 6.25 0.26
N ILE A 64 7.04 5.71 -0.35
CA ILE A 64 6.86 5.73 -1.80
C ILE A 64 6.70 7.16 -2.32
N LEU A 65 5.90 7.99 -1.65
CA LEU A 65 5.71 9.38 -2.05
C LEU A 65 7.03 10.16 -1.97
N LEU A 66 7.81 9.99 -0.89
CA LEU A 66 9.11 10.66 -0.76
C LEU A 66 10.12 10.19 -1.81
N GLU A 67 10.10 8.90 -2.16
CA GLU A 67 10.95 8.33 -3.21
C GLU A 67 10.61 8.96 -4.58
N ILE A 68 9.32 9.00 -4.95
CA ILE A 68 8.87 9.64 -6.19
C ILE A 68 9.23 11.13 -6.22
N LEU A 69 8.96 11.85 -5.14
CA LEU A 69 9.23 13.29 -5.05
C LEU A 69 10.73 13.61 -5.09
N ARG A 70 11.58 12.74 -4.57
CA ARG A 70 13.03 12.89 -4.63
C ARG A 70 13.56 12.71 -6.06
N ASP A 71 13.00 11.75 -6.79
CA ASP A 71 13.54 11.34 -8.09
C ASP A 71 12.93 12.12 -9.27
N PHE A 72 11.73 12.69 -9.10
CA PHE A 72 11.06 13.48 -10.13
C PHE A 72 11.61 14.90 -10.24
N ARG A 73 11.86 15.38 -11.46
CA ARG A 73 12.24 16.77 -11.74
C ARG A 73 11.18 17.46 -12.59
N GLY A 74 10.42 18.36 -11.98
CA GLY A 74 9.38 19.14 -12.65
C GLY A 74 8.14 19.31 -11.80
N THR A 75 7.02 19.65 -12.44
CA THR A 75 5.72 19.77 -11.79
C THR A 75 5.04 18.41 -11.76
N LEU A 76 4.70 17.93 -10.56
CA LEU A 76 3.99 16.67 -10.33
C LEU A 76 2.60 16.96 -9.78
N SER A 77 1.56 16.39 -10.38
CA SER A 77 0.19 16.48 -9.89
C SER A 77 -0.20 15.25 -9.05
N ILE A 78 -1.29 15.35 -8.28
CA ILE A 78 -1.81 14.22 -7.49
C ILE A 78 -2.23 13.04 -8.38
N LYS A 79 -2.58 13.29 -9.65
CA LYS A 79 -2.96 12.22 -10.60
C LYS A 79 -1.75 11.48 -11.17
N ASP A 80 -0.56 12.07 -11.07
CA ASP A 80 0.68 11.45 -11.54
C ASP A 80 1.31 10.53 -10.48
N LEU A 81 0.83 10.64 -9.23
CA LEU A 81 1.19 9.81 -8.08
C LEU A 81 0.30 8.57 -8.00
#